data_AF-A0A0S6XBP9-F1
#
_entry.id   AF-A0A0S6XBP9-F1
#
_cell.length_a   1.000
_cell.length_b   1.000
_cell.length_c   1.000
_cell.angle_alpha   90.00
_cell.angle_beta   90.00
_cell.angle_gamma   90.00
#
_symmetry.space_group_name_H-M   'P 1'
#
loop_
_entity.id
_entity.type
_entity.pdbx_description
1 polymer ?
#
loop_
_entity_poly.entity_id
_entity_poly.type
_entity_poly.pdbx_seq_one_letter_code
_entity_poly.pdbx_strand_id
1 'polypeptide(L)'
;MPVPALPDPAHSADSSMLTTKFGREVANYFSGSPLNRVGFLRGEASFLSAAFRHPSASFVLCRDLQPLLEPASGSEGRKLALAKYGDVKPVTGEDPYATEEKEMVRMYRSDRHVPQMVFLGLDEQAGEKGFEYRAEKKKTTYRGAPFFALDVTPRETVKDACEKLIKDLESRGLGFAQGRAMDLEASHAAIFAEARQLIDWNLRNPFCAQCGQPTLSVNGGFKRTCPPNDLAKLPSTAVSTTSDTPSDETKRPPCATRNGVSNVSFPRTDPTVIMAVVNHAGSHMLLGRQKRFPPYWYSVLAGFCEPAESIEEAVRREVWEEAGVHVGRVVIHSTQPWPYPANLMVGAIAQSVADGEKIDLGNDPELEMAKWFSFEEVREALRVGTSGIGEDSGPEYKEGGLRLPPPTAIANQLMTAVVSRGFLGTESKM
;
A
#
# COMPACT_ATOMS: atom_id res chain seq x y z
N MET A 1 -2.02 -22.25 0.65
CA MET A 1 -3.00 -21.45 1.42
C MET A 1 -4.14 -21.08 0.47
N PRO A 2 -5.39 -20.88 0.93
CA PRO A 2 -6.46 -20.47 0.04
C PRO A 2 -6.10 -19.13 -0.63
N VAL A 3 -6.35 -19.01 -1.94
CA VAL A 3 -6.18 -17.76 -2.67
C VAL A 3 -7.41 -16.90 -2.37
N PRO A 4 -7.24 -15.68 -1.82
CA PRO A 4 -8.38 -14.84 -1.49
C PRO A 4 -9.05 -14.32 -2.77
N ALA A 5 -10.36 -14.10 -2.69
CA ALA A 5 -11.10 -13.44 -3.75
C ALA A 5 -10.61 -11.99 -3.93
N LEU A 6 -10.78 -11.46 -5.14
CA LEU A 6 -10.59 -10.03 -5.40
C LEU A 6 -11.71 -9.21 -4.76
N PRO A 7 -11.46 -7.94 -4.42
CA PRO A 7 -12.52 -7.05 -3.96
C PRO A 7 -13.57 -6.83 -5.04
N ASP A 8 -14.81 -6.57 -4.62
CA ASP A 8 -15.83 -6.08 -5.53
C ASP A 8 -15.53 -4.61 -5.92
N PRO A 9 -15.74 -4.23 -7.19
CA PRO A 9 -15.69 -2.84 -7.59
C PRO A 9 -16.71 -1.98 -6.86
N ALA A 10 -16.42 -0.69 -6.73
CA ALA A 10 -17.38 0.26 -6.20
C ALA A 10 -18.65 0.25 -7.09
N HIS A 11 -19.82 0.17 -6.46
CA HIS A 11 -21.10 0.16 -7.17
C HIS A 11 -21.19 -0.93 -8.26
N SER A 12 -20.74 -2.15 -7.96
CA SER A 12 -20.70 -3.30 -8.90
C SER A 12 -22.03 -3.67 -9.57
N ALA A 13 -23.16 -3.22 -9.02
CA ALA A 13 -24.51 -3.39 -9.56
C ALA A 13 -24.97 -2.26 -10.50
N ASP A 14 -24.21 -1.16 -10.61
CA ASP A 14 -24.59 0.00 -11.42
C ASP A 14 -24.32 -0.24 -12.91
N SER A 15 -25.35 0.00 -13.73
CA SER A 15 -25.31 -0.11 -15.20
C SER A 15 -25.17 1.27 -15.83
N SER A 16 -24.11 1.99 -15.45
CA SER A 16 -23.81 3.32 -15.99
C SER A 16 -23.41 3.27 -17.47
N MET A 17 -23.47 4.43 -18.16
CA MET A 17 -22.97 4.57 -19.54
C MET A 17 -21.50 4.10 -19.68
N LEU A 18 -20.66 4.38 -18.67
CA LEU A 18 -19.27 3.96 -18.65
C LEU A 18 -19.15 2.44 -18.51
N THR A 19 -19.97 1.82 -17.66
CA THR A 19 -20.04 0.36 -17.50
C THR A 19 -20.40 -0.33 -18.81
N THR A 20 -21.38 0.21 -19.55
CA THR A 20 -21.75 -0.33 -20.87
C THR A 20 -20.58 -0.20 -21.84
N LYS A 21 -20.03 1.01 -21.98
CA LYS A 21 -19.02 1.32 -23.02
C LYS A 21 -17.66 0.64 -22.80
N PHE A 22 -17.19 0.56 -21.55
CA PHE A 22 -15.85 0.06 -21.23
C PHE A 22 -15.88 -1.30 -20.53
N GLY A 23 -17.06 -1.76 -20.13
CA GLY A 23 -17.24 -2.93 -19.27
C GLY A 23 -17.22 -2.55 -17.80
N ARG A 24 -17.44 -3.57 -16.95
CA ARG A 24 -17.37 -3.40 -15.50
C ARG A 24 -15.96 -3.04 -15.05
N GLU A 25 -15.88 -2.18 -14.05
CA GLU A 25 -14.65 -1.83 -13.37
C GLU A 25 -13.96 -3.08 -12.82
N VAL A 26 -12.62 -3.06 -12.78
CA VAL A 26 -11.80 -4.13 -12.21
C VAL A 26 -11.15 -3.59 -10.94
N ALA A 27 -11.52 -4.16 -9.79
CA ALA A 27 -10.87 -3.90 -8.53
C ALA A 27 -9.80 -4.97 -8.25
N ASN A 28 -8.55 -4.54 -8.09
CA ASN A 28 -7.43 -5.45 -7.83
C ASN A 28 -7.24 -5.68 -6.33
N TYR A 29 -6.55 -6.75 -5.95
CA TYR A 29 -6.19 -7.02 -4.56
C TYR A 29 -5.42 -5.85 -3.93
N PHE A 30 -5.52 -5.65 -2.61
CA PHE A 30 -5.10 -4.44 -1.86
C PHE A 30 -5.86 -3.14 -2.16
N SER A 31 -6.83 -3.13 -3.09
CA SER A 31 -7.79 -2.04 -3.27
C SER A 31 -9.14 -2.35 -2.60
N GLY A 32 -10.09 -1.41 -2.65
CA GLY A 32 -11.42 -1.62 -2.08
C GLY A 32 -11.48 -1.54 -0.55
N SER A 33 -10.68 -0.64 0.05
CA SER A 33 -10.74 -0.40 1.50
C SER A 33 -12.16 -0.02 1.93
N PRO A 34 -12.73 -0.66 2.97
CA PRO A 34 -14.05 -0.31 3.48
C PRO A 34 -14.05 0.98 4.30
N LEU A 35 -12.87 1.55 4.57
CA LEU A 35 -12.73 2.73 5.43
C LEU A 35 -12.90 4.02 4.64
N ASN A 36 -13.77 4.90 5.11
CA ASN A 36 -13.73 6.30 4.70
C ASN A 36 -12.52 6.98 5.34
N ARG A 37 -11.55 7.38 4.51
CA ARG A 37 -10.27 7.95 4.96
C ARG A 37 -10.41 9.28 5.72
N VAL A 38 -11.50 10.03 5.49
CA VAL A 38 -11.80 11.36 6.09
C VAL A 38 -10.58 12.28 6.23
N GLY A 39 -9.74 12.33 5.18
CA GLY A 39 -8.38 12.90 5.25
C GLY A 39 -8.30 14.37 5.69
N PHE A 40 -9.37 15.13 5.52
CA PHE A 40 -9.47 16.53 5.95
C PHE A 40 -9.58 16.70 7.48
N LEU A 41 -9.89 15.64 8.25
CA LEU A 41 -9.95 15.67 9.72
C LEU A 41 -8.61 15.30 10.37
N ARG A 42 -7.63 14.84 9.61
CA ARG A 42 -6.35 14.35 10.13
C ARG A 42 -5.55 15.39 10.90
N GLY A 43 -5.76 16.68 10.62
CA GLY A 43 -5.12 17.78 11.34
C GLY A 43 -5.88 18.28 12.56
N GLU A 44 -7.06 17.71 12.88
CA GLU A 44 -7.86 18.12 14.03
C GLU A 44 -7.53 17.25 15.26
N ALA A 45 -6.81 17.81 16.23
CA ALA A 45 -6.41 17.05 17.43
C ALA A 45 -7.63 16.60 18.24
N SER A 46 -8.66 17.43 18.35
CA SER A 46 -9.94 17.10 18.98
C SER A 46 -10.60 15.85 18.36
N PHE A 47 -10.60 15.76 17.03
CA PHE A 47 -11.12 14.60 16.30
C PHE A 47 -10.30 13.35 16.62
N LEU A 48 -8.97 13.42 16.42
CA LEU A 48 -8.10 12.26 16.60
C LEU A 48 -8.07 11.76 18.05
N SER A 49 -8.02 12.68 19.02
CA SER A 49 -8.08 12.38 20.46
C SER A 49 -9.38 11.67 20.85
N ALA A 50 -10.52 12.15 20.34
CA ALA A 50 -11.82 11.54 20.62
C ALA A 50 -11.96 10.18 19.91
N ALA A 51 -11.53 10.09 18.65
CA ALA A 51 -11.56 8.87 17.86
C ALA A 51 -10.67 7.76 18.46
N PHE A 52 -9.46 8.10 18.89
CA PHE A 52 -8.48 7.17 19.44
C PHE A 52 -8.96 6.47 20.72
N ARG A 53 -9.65 7.22 21.59
CA ARG A 53 -10.14 6.71 22.88
C ARG A 53 -11.54 6.12 22.80
N HIS A 54 -12.20 6.18 21.63
CA HIS A 54 -13.56 5.71 21.49
C HIS A 54 -13.63 4.18 21.66
N PRO A 55 -14.63 3.62 22.39
CA PRO A 55 -14.73 2.18 22.61
C PRO A 55 -14.83 1.32 21.33
N SER A 56 -15.34 1.89 20.24
CA SER A 56 -15.42 1.21 18.94
C SER A 56 -14.10 1.24 18.14
N ALA A 57 -13.09 1.99 18.59
CA ALA A 57 -11.83 2.09 17.89
C ALA A 57 -11.13 0.72 17.77
N SER A 58 -10.55 0.48 16.60
CA SER A 58 -9.84 -0.74 16.27
C SER A 58 -8.40 -0.43 15.84
N PHE A 59 -7.46 -1.26 16.28
CA PHE A 59 -6.04 -1.05 16.07
C PHE A 59 -5.45 -2.22 15.28
N VAL A 60 -4.97 -1.92 14.07
CA VAL A 60 -4.18 -2.83 13.24
C VAL A 60 -2.75 -2.81 13.76
N LEU A 61 -2.35 -3.88 14.45
CA LEU A 61 -1.00 -3.97 14.99
C LEU A 61 -0.04 -4.51 13.95
N CYS A 62 1.11 -3.85 13.82
CA CYS A 62 2.20 -4.27 12.96
C CYS A 62 3.46 -4.54 13.79
N ARG A 63 4.15 -5.65 13.52
CA ARG A 63 5.49 -5.95 14.05
C ARG A 63 6.41 -6.17 12.88
N ASP A 64 7.41 -5.30 12.74
CA ASP A 64 8.36 -5.29 11.62
C ASP A 64 7.61 -5.29 10.27
N LEU A 65 6.57 -4.45 10.21
CA LEU A 65 5.67 -4.27 9.06
C LEU A 65 4.79 -5.50 8.74
N GLN A 66 4.80 -6.53 9.58
CA GLN A 66 3.89 -7.68 9.48
C GLN A 66 2.64 -7.44 10.30
N PRO A 67 1.44 -7.70 9.78
CA PRO A 67 0.19 -7.50 10.50
C PRO A 67 -0.07 -8.63 11.49
N LEU A 68 -0.75 -8.33 12.58
CA LEU A 68 -1.35 -9.33 13.47
C LEU A 68 -2.57 -9.97 12.81
N LEU A 69 -2.66 -11.29 12.88
CA LEU A 69 -3.70 -12.08 12.22
C LEU A 69 -4.52 -12.89 13.22
N GLU A 70 -5.78 -13.11 12.86
CA GLU A 70 -6.63 -14.10 13.52
C GLU A 70 -6.13 -15.52 13.19
N PRO A 71 -6.43 -16.53 14.05
CA PRO A 71 -6.16 -17.91 13.72
C PRO A 71 -6.84 -18.28 12.41
N ALA A 72 -6.17 -19.09 11.58
CA ALA A 72 -6.76 -19.51 10.31
C ALA A 72 -8.09 -20.25 10.55
N SER A 73 -9.17 -19.76 9.96
CA SER A 73 -10.50 -20.36 10.06
C SER A 73 -11.05 -20.69 8.68
N GLY A 74 -11.13 -21.98 8.36
CA GLY A 74 -11.77 -22.45 7.13
C GLY A 74 -10.95 -22.21 5.85
N SER A 75 -11.66 -22.09 4.74
CA SER A 75 -11.10 -21.96 3.38
C SER A 75 -11.05 -20.52 2.87
N GLU A 76 -11.52 -19.55 3.65
CA GLU A 76 -11.48 -18.13 3.27
C GLU A 76 -10.10 -17.51 3.59
N GLY A 77 -9.83 -16.33 3.04
CA GLY A 77 -8.61 -15.59 3.36
C GLY A 77 -8.52 -15.25 4.85
N ARG A 78 -7.29 -15.15 5.38
CA ARG A 78 -7.07 -14.76 6.78
C ARG A 78 -7.54 -13.32 7.03
N LYS A 79 -7.91 -13.04 8.28
CA LYS A 79 -8.36 -11.73 8.72
C LYS A 79 -7.30 -11.08 9.62
N LEU A 80 -7.29 -9.76 9.62
CA LEU A 80 -6.51 -8.99 10.60
C LEU A 80 -7.12 -9.18 11.99
N ALA A 81 -6.30 -9.50 12.98
CA ALA A 81 -6.73 -9.41 14.36
C ALA A 81 -6.64 -7.95 14.82
N LEU A 82 -7.76 -7.40 15.29
CA LEU A 82 -7.88 -6.01 15.68
C LEU A 82 -7.76 -5.87 17.21
N ALA A 83 -6.75 -5.14 17.67
CA ALA A 83 -6.63 -4.76 19.07
C ALA A 83 -7.60 -3.63 19.44
N LYS A 84 -7.84 -3.44 20.73
CA LYS A 84 -8.68 -2.37 21.30
C LYS A 84 -7.84 -1.38 22.09
N TYR A 85 -8.44 -0.25 22.43
CA TYR A 85 -7.78 0.83 23.18
C TYR A 85 -7.06 0.31 24.45
N GLY A 86 -7.69 -0.60 25.19
CA GLY A 86 -7.10 -1.20 26.39
C GLY A 86 -5.82 -2.00 26.13
N ASP A 87 -5.72 -2.66 24.97
CA ASP A 87 -4.53 -3.42 24.58
C ASP A 87 -3.34 -2.48 24.26
N VAL A 88 -3.61 -1.36 23.58
CA VAL A 88 -2.55 -0.48 23.04
C VAL A 88 -2.14 0.64 23.99
N LYS A 89 -3.01 1.04 24.93
CA LYS A 89 -2.76 2.10 25.91
C LYS A 89 -1.42 1.98 26.65
N PRO A 90 -0.94 0.79 27.07
CA PRO A 90 0.38 0.66 27.70
C PRO A 90 1.56 1.04 26.78
N VAL A 91 1.39 0.96 25.46
CA VAL A 91 2.40 1.33 24.46
C VAL A 91 2.29 2.80 24.07
N THR A 92 1.07 3.30 23.90
CA THR A 92 0.81 4.65 23.36
C THR A 92 0.67 5.74 24.41
N GLY A 93 0.48 5.36 25.68
CA GLY A 93 -0.03 6.27 26.70
C GLY A 93 -1.54 6.50 26.58
N GLU A 94 -2.07 7.40 27.40
CA GLU A 94 -3.52 7.70 27.48
C GLU A 94 -4.08 8.37 26.23
N ASP A 95 -3.38 9.40 25.72
CA ASP A 95 -3.86 10.18 24.59
C ASP A 95 -2.70 10.80 23.81
N PRO A 96 -2.17 10.09 22.80
CA PRO A 96 -1.12 10.61 21.93
C PRO A 96 -1.54 11.79 21.06
N TYR A 97 -2.85 12.11 20.98
CA TYR A 97 -3.39 13.20 20.17
C TYR A 97 -3.94 14.36 21.01
N ALA A 98 -3.67 14.39 22.31
CA ALA A 98 -4.14 15.46 23.20
C ALA A 98 -3.53 16.83 22.91
N THR A 99 -2.41 16.89 22.19
CA THR A 99 -1.65 18.11 21.92
C THR A 99 -1.78 18.52 20.46
N GLU A 100 -2.12 19.79 20.22
CA GLU A 100 -2.22 20.37 18.87
C GLU A 100 -0.87 20.37 18.13
N GLU A 101 -0.88 20.24 16.80
CA GLU A 101 0.34 20.17 15.97
C GLU A 101 1.31 21.32 16.27
N LYS A 102 0.81 22.55 16.36
CA LYS A 102 1.63 23.73 16.63
C LYS A 102 2.42 23.59 17.93
N GLU A 103 1.80 23.03 18.95
CA GLU A 103 2.40 22.83 20.26
C GLU A 103 3.36 21.64 20.26
N MET A 104 3.01 20.53 19.59
CA MET A 104 3.93 19.40 19.40
C MET A 104 5.22 19.81 18.69
N VAL A 105 5.11 20.69 17.67
CA VAL A 105 6.27 21.23 16.95
C VAL A 105 7.08 22.18 17.82
N ARG A 106 6.42 23.00 18.65
CA ARG A 106 7.08 23.93 19.58
C ARG A 106 7.88 23.18 20.65
N MET A 107 7.31 22.11 21.19
CA MET A 107 7.85 21.30 22.28
C MET A 107 8.65 20.08 21.80
N TYR A 108 9.02 20.05 20.52
CA TYR A 108 9.66 18.89 19.94
C TYR A 108 11.01 18.56 20.58
N ARG A 109 11.21 17.27 20.82
CA ARG A 109 12.44 16.69 21.36
C ARG A 109 12.83 15.47 20.54
N SER A 110 14.00 15.47 19.93
CA SER A 110 14.49 14.32 19.17
C SER A 110 14.93 13.13 20.02
N ASP A 111 15.14 13.32 21.32
CA ASP A 111 15.54 12.27 22.28
C ASP A 111 14.35 11.45 22.80
N ARG A 112 13.12 11.77 22.37
CA ARG A 112 11.90 11.04 22.75
C ARG A 112 11.41 10.18 21.60
N HIS A 113 11.35 8.88 21.85
CA HIS A 113 10.68 7.94 20.96
C HIS A 113 9.16 8.07 21.07
N VAL A 114 8.49 8.10 19.93
CA VAL A 114 7.03 8.00 19.82
C VAL A 114 6.72 6.81 18.90
N PRO A 115 5.97 5.80 19.38
CA PRO A 115 5.55 4.68 18.54
C PRO A 115 4.86 5.18 17.27
N GLN A 116 5.13 4.53 16.13
CA GLN A 116 4.50 4.96 14.89
C GLN A 116 3.03 4.58 14.87
N MET A 117 2.19 5.59 14.67
CA MET A 117 0.75 5.47 14.66
C MET A 117 0.18 6.18 13.44
N VAL A 118 -0.85 5.57 12.88
CA VAL A 118 -1.53 6.09 11.68
C VAL A 118 -3.02 6.01 11.88
N PHE A 119 -3.76 7.08 11.62
CA PHE A 119 -5.21 7.05 11.52
C PHE A 119 -5.63 6.65 10.11
N LEU A 120 -6.26 5.49 9.96
CA LEU A 120 -6.59 4.90 8.66
C LEU A 120 -7.92 5.44 8.12
N GLY A 121 -8.91 5.64 8.99
CA GLY A 121 -10.22 6.12 8.58
C GLY A 121 -11.34 5.71 9.53
N LEU A 122 -12.57 5.86 9.06
CA LEU A 122 -13.79 5.43 9.73
C LEU A 122 -14.44 4.29 8.95
N ASP A 123 -14.79 3.22 9.64
CA ASP A 123 -15.72 2.21 9.12
C ASP A 123 -17.16 2.70 9.33
N GLU A 124 -17.77 3.20 8.26
CA GLU A 124 -19.13 3.75 8.30
C GLU A 124 -20.20 2.67 8.50
N GLN A 125 -19.88 1.38 8.29
CA GLN A 125 -20.82 0.28 8.48
C GLN A 125 -21.17 0.06 9.96
N ALA A 126 -20.36 0.58 10.89
CA ALA A 126 -20.65 0.56 12.32
C ALA A 126 -21.92 1.32 12.71
N GLY A 127 -22.41 2.23 11.84
CA GLY A 127 -23.66 2.96 12.02
C GLY A 127 -23.73 3.72 13.34
N GLU A 128 -24.88 3.65 14.03
CA GLU A 128 -25.16 4.37 15.29
C GLU A 128 -24.30 3.90 16.48
N LYS A 129 -23.70 2.71 16.41
CA LYS A 129 -22.77 2.20 17.44
C LYS A 129 -21.35 2.72 17.24
N GLY A 130 -21.10 3.42 16.13
CA GLY A 130 -19.83 4.03 15.78
C GLY A 130 -19.52 5.30 16.57
N PHE A 131 -18.33 5.82 16.34
CA PHE A 131 -17.93 7.13 16.83
C PHE A 131 -18.70 8.22 16.07
N GLU A 132 -19.09 9.29 16.76
CA GLU A 132 -19.72 10.46 16.16
C GLU A 132 -18.84 11.69 16.41
N TYR A 133 -18.55 12.44 15.35
CA TYR A 133 -17.83 13.70 15.47
C TYR A 133 -18.50 14.82 14.67
N ARG A 134 -18.77 15.93 15.34
CA ARG A 134 -19.30 17.15 14.72
C ARG A 134 -18.16 18.11 14.45
N ALA A 135 -17.79 18.28 13.18
CA ALA A 135 -16.75 19.23 12.81
C ALA A 135 -17.24 20.68 13.02
N GLU A 136 -16.62 21.39 13.96
CA GLU A 136 -17.05 22.74 14.38
C GLU A 136 -17.15 23.71 13.19
N LYS A 137 -16.19 23.63 12.26
CA LYS A 137 -16.10 24.54 11.10
C LYS A 137 -17.13 24.25 10.01
N LYS A 138 -17.60 23.01 9.87
CA LYS A 138 -18.44 22.58 8.73
C LYS A 138 -19.89 22.28 9.11
N LYS A 139 -20.24 22.24 10.40
CA LYS A 139 -21.55 21.81 10.91
C LYS A 139 -21.99 20.44 10.36
N THR A 140 -21.06 19.63 9.89
CA THR A 140 -21.29 18.27 9.38
C THR A 140 -20.91 17.28 10.46
N THR A 141 -21.73 16.24 10.62
CA THR A 141 -21.46 15.12 11.52
C THR A 141 -20.91 13.95 10.72
N TYR A 142 -19.79 13.40 11.17
CA TYR A 142 -19.17 12.20 10.63
C TYR A 142 -19.38 11.04 11.60
N ARG A 143 -19.69 9.85 11.07
CA ARG A 143 -20.00 8.64 11.85
C ARG A 143 -19.20 7.45 11.33
N GLY A 144 -18.79 6.58 12.24
CA GLY A 144 -18.16 5.29 11.90
C GLY A 144 -17.21 4.80 12.99
N ALA A 145 -16.81 3.54 12.98
CA ALA A 145 -15.82 3.03 13.93
C ALA A 145 -14.40 3.48 13.52
N PRO A 146 -13.61 4.12 14.41
CA PRO A 146 -12.26 4.57 14.07
C PRO A 146 -11.29 3.42 13.87
N PHE A 147 -10.43 3.51 12.85
CA PHE A 147 -9.33 2.58 12.62
C PHE A 147 -7.98 3.29 12.70
N PHE A 148 -7.06 2.69 13.45
CA PHE A 148 -5.67 3.11 13.55
C PHE A 148 -4.75 1.94 13.21
N ALA A 149 -3.55 2.23 12.73
CA ALA A 149 -2.43 1.29 12.72
C ALA A 149 -1.39 1.70 13.76
N LEU A 150 -0.76 0.71 14.39
CA LEU A 150 0.28 0.92 15.40
C LEU A 150 1.44 -0.04 15.14
N ASP A 151 2.65 0.52 15.07
CA ASP A 151 3.89 -0.26 15.13
C ASP A 151 4.16 -0.69 16.57
N VAL A 152 4.21 -2.00 16.80
CA VAL A 152 4.50 -2.62 18.09
C VAL A 152 5.83 -3.37 18.07
N THR A 153 6.73 -3.09 17.11
CA THR A 153 8.09 -3.63 17.20
C THR A 153 8.76 -3.15 18.50
N PRO A 154 9.27 -4.06 19.35
CA PRO A 154 9.95 -3.66 20.60
C PRO A 154 11.22 -2.83 20.34
N ARG A 155 11.15 -1.53 20.63
CA ARG A 155 12.25 -0.58 20.44
C ARG A 155 12.22 0.51 21.52
N GLU A 156 13.40 1.04 21.81
CA GLU A 156 13.59 2.25 22.63
C GLU A 156 12.76 2.25 23.93
N THR A 157 12.02 3.32 24.20
CA THR A 157 11.30 3.54 25.46
C THR A 157 10.03 2.70 25.61
N VAL A 158 9.55 2.06 24.54
CA VAL A 158 8.32 1.24 24.56
C VAL A 158 8.59 -0.26 24.46
N LYS A 159 9.86 -0.67 24.46
CA LYS A 159 10.28 -2.07 24.29
C LYS A 159 9.52 -3.03 25.20
N ASP A 160 9.55 -2.80 26.51
CA ASP A 160 8.95 -3.71 27.49
C ASP A 160 7.42 -3.78 27.37
N ALA A 161 6.77 -2.65 27.05
CA ALA A 161 5.33 -2.58 26.84
C ALA A 161 4.93 -3.37 25.58
N CYS A 162 5.68 -3.21 24.48
CA CYS A 162 5.48 -3.97 23.25
C CYS A 162 5.70 -5.47 23.46
N GLU A 163 6.78 -5.87 24.13
CA GLU A 163 7.05 -7.30 24.42
C GLU A 163 5.95 -7.93 25.25
N LYS A 164 5.43 -7.21 26.25
CA LYS A 164 4.31 -7.67 27.08
C LYS A 164 3.03 -7.81 26.25
N LEU A 165 2.71 -6.81 25.42
CA LEU A 165 1.55 -6.84 24.54
C LEU A 165 1.63 -8.02 23.55
N ILE A 166 2.80 -8.23 22.93
CA ILE A 166 2.99 -9.33 21.99
C ILE A 166 2.78 -10.68 22.67
N LYS A 167 3.36 -10.91 23.84
CA LYS A 167 3.18 -12.16 24.61
C LYS A 167 1.71 -12.40 24.98
N ASP A 168 0.98 -11.35 25.34
CA ASP A 168 -0.45 -11.43 25.64
C ASP A 168 -1.27 -11.80 24.40
N LEU A 169 -1.00 -11.18 23.25
CA LEU A 169 -1.64 -11.50 21.97
C LEU A 169 -1.36 -12.95 21.55
N GLU A 170 -0.13 -13.41 21.69
CA GLU A 170 0.28 -14.79 21.42
C GLU A 170 -0.44 -15.79 22.35
N SER A 171 -0.65 -15.44 23.63
CA SER A 171 -1.42 -16.26 24.58
C SER A 171 -2.90 -16.39 24.21
N ARG A 172 -3.43 -15.43 23.43
CA ARG A 172 -4.78 -15.45 22.84
C ARG A 172 -4.85 -16.26 21.53
N GLY A 173 -3.74 -16.86 21.11
CA GLY A 173 -3.64 -17.63 19.85
C GLY A 173 -3.45 -16.77 18.61
N LEU A 174 -3.16 -15.47 18.76
CA LEU A 174 -2.92 -14.56 17.64
C LEU A 174 -1.45 -14.61 17.24
N GLY A 175 -1.15 -14.29 15.97
CA GLY A 175 0.22 -14.30 15.46
C GLY A 175 0.44 -13.27 14.37
N PHE A 176 1.67 -12.76 14.27
CA PHE A 176 2.07 -11.88 13.18
C PHE A 176 2.33 -12.69 11.91
N ALA A 177 1.93 -12.13 10.76
CA ALA A 177 2.16 -12.76 9.47
C ALA A 177 3.66 -12.93 9.18
N GLN A 178 3.95 -13.74 8.16
CA GLN A 178 5.28 -13.90 7.60
C GLN A 178 5.26 -13.49 6.12
N GLY A 179 6.32 -12.84 5.65
CA GLY A 179 6.47 -12.47 4.25
C GLY A 179 5.55 -11.34 3.80
N ARG A 180 4.77 -11.56 2.74
CA ARG A 180 3.94 -10.54 2.07
C ARG A 180 2.44 -10.65 2.37
N ALA A 181 2.01 -11.46 3.34
CA ALA A 181 0.60 -11.58 3.76
C ALA A 181 -0.42 -11.57 2.58
N MET A 182 -0.13 -12.36 1.52
CA MET A 182 -0.89 -12.38 0.26
C MET A 182 -2.18 -13.21 0.33
N ASP A 183 -2.53 -13.67 1.53
CA ASP A 183 -3.64 -14.56 1.81
C ASP A 183 -4.70 -13.92 2.72
N LEU A 184 -4.66 -12.60 2.87
CA LEU A 184 -5.69 -11.83 3.57
C LEU A 184 -6.98 -11.76 2.73
N GLU A 185 -8.14 -11.74 3.39
CA GLU A 185 -9.38 -11.31 2.75
C GLU A 185 -9.22 -9.91 2.13
N ALA A 186 -9.85 -9.63 0.98
CA ALA A 186 -9.61 -8.40 0.21
C ALA A 186 -9.81 -7.10 1.01
N SER A 187 -10.88 -7.04 1.82
CA SER A 187 -11.20 -5.89 2.68
C SER A 187 -10.08 -5.62 3.70
N HIS A 188 -9.61 -6.68 4.37
CA HIS A 188 -8.51 -6.66 5.32
C HIS A 188 -7.16 -6.36 4.64
N ALA A 189 -6.93 -6.91 3.45
CA ALA A 189 -5.73 -6.64 2.66
C ALA A 189 -5.62 -5.15 2.31
N ALA A 190 -6.74 -4.51 1.93
CA ALA A 190 -6.76 -3.09 1.61
C ALA A 190 -6.46 -2.19 2.81
N ILE A 191 -7.04 -2.50 3.98
CA ILE A 191 -6.73 -1.81 5.25
C ILE A 191 -5.24 -1.98 5.58
N PHE A 192 -4.73 -3.21 5.48
CA PHE A 192 -3.34 -3.51 5.76
C PHE A 192 -2.38 -2.81 4.79
N ALA A 193 -2.71 -2.72 3.51
CA ALA A 193 -1.87 -2.05 2.52
C ALA A 193 -1.64 -0.57 2.89
N GLU A 194 -2.71 0.14 3.28
CA GLU A 194 -2.60 1.51 3.78
C GLU A 194 -1.77 1.60 5.07
N ALA A 195 -2.08 0.75 6.06
CA ALA A 195 -1.35 0.71 7.33
C ALA A 195 0.15 0.47 7.13
N ARG A 196 0.49 -0.56 6.35
CA ARG A 196 1.86 -0.97 6.07
C ARG A 196 2.64 0.15 5.37
N GLN A 197 2.10 0.72 4.29
CA GLN A 197 2.81 1.74 3.51
C GLN A 197 3.11 2.99 4.35
N LEU A 198 2.15 3.40 5.20
CA LEU A 198 2.30 4.60 6.01
C LEU A 198 3.22 4.38 7.22
N ILE A 199 3.16 3.21 7.87
CA ILE A 199 4.13 2.86 8.93
C ILE A 199 5.53 2.77 8.32
N ASP A 200 5.69 2.07 7.20
CA ASP A 200 6.98 1.93 6.51
C ASP A 200 7.56 3.29 6.10
N TRP A 201 6.75 4.17 5.51
CA TRP A 201 7.18 5.53 5.17
C TRP A 201 7.62 6.31 6.40
N ASN A 202 6.86 6.27 7.49
CA ASN A 202 7.22 6.97 8.72
C ASN A 202 8.52 6.44 9.34
N LEU A 203 8.74 5.14 9.32
CA LEU A 203 9.95 4.50 9.85
C LEU A 203 11.20 4.78 8.99
N ARG A 204 11.05 4.85 7.66
CA ARG A 204 12.17 5.07 6.73
C ARG A 204 12.53 6.54 6.49
N ASN A 205 11.64 7.47 6.85
CA ASN A 205 11.85 8.91 6.62
C ASN A 205 11.95 9.74 7.91
N PRO A 206 12.71 9.32 8.95
CA PRO A 206 12.74 10.04 10.22
C PRO A 206 13.43 11.41 10.15
N PHE A 207 14.18 11.68 9.07
CA PHE A 207 14.92 12.92 8.86
C PHE A 207 14.38 13.73 7.68
N CYS A 208 14.53 15.05 7.75
CA CYS A 208 14.11 15.97 6.71
C CYS A 208 15.07 15.89 5.53
N ALA A 209 14.58 15.50 4.35
CA ALA A 209 15.39 15.40 3.14
C ALA A 209 16.08 16.72 2.72
N GLN A 210 15.57 17.88 3.15
CA GLN A 210 16.16 19.18 2.83
C GLN A 210 17.33 19.59 3.73
N CYS A 211 17.28 19.26 5.03
CA CYS A 211 18.25 19.78 6.02
C CYS A 211 18.88 18.71 6.92
N GLY A 212 18.52 17.44 6.74
CA GLY A 212 19.05 16.31 7.52
C GLY A 212 18.56 16.22 8.97
N GLN A 213 17.75 17.16 9.46
CA GLN A 213 17.30 17.19 10.86
C GLN A 213 16.13 16.23 11.13
N PRO A 214 16.01 15.66 12.35
CA PRO A 214 14.88 14.84 12.75
C PRO A 214 13.53 15.52 12.53
N THR A 215 12.54 14.74 12.13
CA THR A 215 11.17 15.18 11.84
C THR A 215 10.17 14.52 12.78
N LEU A 216 9.01 15.12 12.91
CA LEU A 216 7.90 14.63 13.71
C LEU A 216 6.76 14.15 12.79
N SER A 217 6.20 12.98 13.08
CA SER A 217 4.97 12.51 12.43
C SER A 217 3.77 13.26 13.00
N VAL A 218 2.94 13.81 12.12
CA VAL A 218 1.73 14.60 12.43
C VAL A 218 0.62 14.23 11.46
N ASN A 219 -0.55 14.87 11.59
CA ASN A 219 -1.73 14.61 10.76
C ASN A 219 -2.14 13.12 10.74
N GLY A 220 -2.21 12.50 11.91
CA GLY A 220 -2.54 11.07 12.03
C GLY A 220 -1.61 10.16 11.23
N GLY A 221 -0.33 10.52 11.10
CA GLY A 221 0.67 9.72 10.38
C GLY A 221 0.83 10.05 8.89
N PHE A 222 0.10 11.04 8.35
CA PHE A 222 0.12 11.41 6.92
C PHE A 222 1.02 12.60 6.59
N LYS A 223 1.76 13.13 7.57
CA LYS A 223 2.68 14.22 7.33
C LYS A 223 3.88 14.12 8.27
N ARG A 224 5.06 14.48 7.75
CA ARG A 224 6.26 14.70 8.56
C ARG A 224 6.62 16.18 8.54
N THR A 225 6.61 16.78 9.72
CA THR A 225 6.96 18.19 9.92
C THR A 225 8.40 18.28 10.40
N CYS A 226 9.19 19.23 9.87
CA CYS A 226 10.54 19.54 10.34
C CYS A 226 10.48 20.65 11.39
N PRO A 227 10.67 20.35 12.69
CA PRO A 227 10.58 21.37 13.73
C PRO A 227 11.69 22.42 13.58
N PRO A 228 11.38 23.71 13.85
CA PRO A 228 12.38 24.79 13.82
C PRO A 228 13.35 24.75 15.00
N ASN A 229 12.96 24.08 16.09
CA ASN A 229 13.75 23.95 17.31
C ASN A 229 13.81 22.49 17.75
N ASP A 230 14.81 22.15 18.54
CA ASP A 230 14.96 20.85 19.19
C ASP A 230 15.33 21.04 20.65
N LEU A 231 14.39 20.70 21.53
CA LEU A 231 14.60 20.83 22.96
C LEU A 231 15.45 19.68 23.53
N ALA A 232 15.80 18.66 22.74
CA ALA A 232 16.71 17.60 23.18
C ALA A 232 18.11 18.11 23.58
N LYS A 233 18.47 19.32 23.14
CA LYS A 233 19.70 20.00 23.56
C LYS A 233 19.65 20.53 25.00
N LEU A 234 18.46 20.64 25.59
CA LEU A 234 18.26 21.06 26.98
C LEU A 234 18.24 19.85 27.93
N PRO A 235 18.70 20.00 29.18
CA PRO A 235 18.63 18.94 30.19
C PRO A 235 17.20 18.41 30.34
N SER A 236 17.04 17.10 30.52
CA SER A 236 15.72 16.45 30.67
C SER A 236 14.94 16.92 31.92
N THR A 237 15.62 17.53 32.88
CA THR A 237 15.08 18.08 34.14
C THR A 237 14.67 19.55 34.04
N ALA A 238 14.96 20.23 32.93
CA ALA A 238 14.41 21.56 32.68
C ALA A 238 12.89 21.42 32.54
N VAL A 239 12.16 21.84 33.58
CA VAL A 239 10.71 21.82 33.60
C VAL A 239 10.24 22.68 32.43
N SER A 240 9.49 22.04 31.51
CA SER A 240 8.75 22.65 30.41
C SER A 240 7.75 23.67 30.96
N THR A 241 8.25 24.81 31.42
CA THR A 241 7.44 25.97 31.72
C THR A 241 7.09 26.60 30.38
N THR A 242 5.86 27.07 30.23
CA THR A 242 5.39 27.76 29.01
C THR A 242 6.21 29.01 28.64
N SER A 243 7.18 29.37 29.48
CA SER A 243 8.19 30.41 29.30
C SER A 243 9.49 29.96 28.62
N ASP A 244 9.70 28.67 28.33
CA ASP A 244 10.82 28.19 27.51
C ASP A 244 10.61 28.62 26.05
N THR A 245 10.87 29.90 25.82
CA THR A 245 10.99 30.46 24.49
C THR A 245 12.20 29.79 23.86
N PRO A 246 12.12 29.27 22.62
CA PRO A 246 13.27 28.69 21.96
C PRO A 246 14.46 29.65 22.02
N SER A 247 15.47 29.29 22.81
CA SER A 247 16.73 30.01 22.83
C SER A 247 17.49 29.73 21.53
N ASP A 248 18.44 30.59 21.17
CA ASP A 248 19.31 30.36 20.00
C ASP A 248 20.01 28.98 20.05
N GLU A 249 20.19 28.40 21.24
CA GLU A 249 20.78 27.07 21.40
C GLU A 249 19.90 25.94 20.85
N THR A 250 18.58 26.02 21.04
CA THR A 250 17.61 25.02 20.55
C THR A 250 17.26 25.16 19.09
N LYS A 251 17.54 26.32 18.50
CA LYS A 251 17.21 26.67 17.13
C LYS A 251 17.96 25.79 16.13
N ARG A 252 17.29 25.43 15.04
CA ARG A 252 17.87 24.72 13.90
C ARG A 252 18.12 25.68 12.73
N PRO A 253 19.07 25.37 11.83
CA PRO A 253 19.29 26.15 10.62
C PRO A 253 18.00 26.32 9.80
N PRO A 254 17.89 27.39 8.97
CA PRO A 254 16.76 27.58 8.07
C PRO A 254 16.50 26.34 7.20
N CYS A 255 15.23 26.07 6.92
CA CYS A 255 14.82 24.94 6.10
C CYS A 255 13.61 25.32 5.25
N ALA A 256 13.70 25.08 3.94
CA ALA A 256 12.65 25.45 2.99
C ALA A 256 11.31 24.75 3.27
N THR A 257 11.34 23.54 3.83
CA THR A 257 10.13 22.75 4.15
C THR A 257 9.26 23.38 5.24
N ARG A 258 9.77 24.39 5.97
CA ARG A 258 9.02 25.11 7.01
C ARG A 258 8.20 26.28 6.48
N ASN A 259 8.49 26.74 5.26
CA ASN A 259 7.94 27.98 4.70
C ASN A 259 6.90 27.72 3.60
N GLY A 260 6.40 26.49 3.46
CA GLY A 260 5.42 26.15 2.43
C GLY A 260 5.08 24.65 2.40
N VAL A 261 4.32 24.25 1.39
CA VAL A 261 4.00 22.84 1.13
C VAL A 261 5.17 22.21 0.39
N SER A 262 5.73 21.14 0.92
CA SER A 262 6.82 20.38 0.31
C SER A 262 6.43 18.91 0.22
N ASN A 263 6.63 18.29 -0.95
CA ASN A 263 6.36 16.87 -1.15
C ASN A 263 7.11 15.95 -0.17
N VAL A 264 8.32 16.35 0.28
CA VAL A 264 9.10 15.61 1.28
C VAL A 264 8.39 15.44 2.63
N SER A 265 7.36 16.25 2.90
CA SER A 265 6.54 16.14 4.11
C SER A 265 5.41 15.12 3.99
N PHE A 266 5.15 14.53 2.83
CA PHE A 266 4.00 13.66 2.60
C PHE A 266 4.41 12.25 2.18
N PRO A 267 3.55 11.23 2.41
CA PRO A 267 3.79 9.86 1.98
C PRO A 267 4.07 9.76 0.49
N ARG A 268 5.00 8.86 0.15
CA ARG A 268 5.39 8.58 -1.24
C ARG A 268 4.54 7.44 -1.80
N THR A 269 4.18 7.57 -3.06
CA THR A 269 3.62 6.49 -3.88
C THR A 269 4.37 6.49 -5.20
N ASP A 270 4.99 5.36 -5.53
CA ASP A 270 5.82 5.19 -6.72
C ASP A 270 4.99 4.56 -7.85
N PRO A 271 4.69 5.27 -8.95
CA PRO A 271 3.99 4.69 -10.08
C PRO A 271 4.88 3.68 -10.80
N THR A 272 4.40 2.45 -10.96
CA THR A 272 5.09 1.35 -11.63
C THR A 272 4.20 0.82 -12.75
N VAL A 273 4.63 0.94 -13.99
CA VAL A 273 3.89 0.36 -15.12
C VAL A 273 4.03 -1.16 -15.09
N ILE A 274 2.96 -1.86 -15.45
CA ILE A 274 2.97 -3.31 -15.63
C ILE A 274 2.08 -3.67 -16.82
N MET A 275 2.63 -4.34 -17.82
CA MET A 275 2.02 -4.34 -19.15
C MET A 275 1.93 -5.71 -19.81
N ALA A 276 0.71 -6.13 -20.15
CA ALA A 276 0.50 -7.25 -21.07
C ALA A 276 0.72 -6.77 -22.51
N VAL A 277 1.81 -7.23 -23.15
CA VAL A 277 2.14 -6.87 -24.52
C VAL A 277 1.64 -7.95 -25.47
N VAL A 278 0.76 -7.55 -26.38
CA VAL A 278 0.17 -8.40 -27.42
C VAL A 278 0.92 -8.17 -28.73
N ASN A 279 1.17 -9.26 -29.47
CA ASN A 279 1.82 -9.14 -30.78
C ASN A 279 0.89 -8.46 -31.82
N HIS A 280 1.44 -8.01 -32.93
CA HIS A 280 0.74 -7.27 -33.97
C HIS A 280 -0.44 -8.07 -34.53
N ALA A 281 -0.25 -9.37 -34.73
CA ALA A 281 -1.30 -10.28 -35.21
C ALA A 281 -2.40 -10.59 -34.19
N GLY A 282 -2.23 -10.23 -32.91
CA GLY A 282 -3.23 -10.49 -31.87
C GLY A 282 -3.42 -11.98 -31.55
N SER A 283 -2.33 -12.75 -31.48
CA SER A 283 -2.35 -14.20 -31.20
C SER A 283 -1.40 -14.64 -30.09
N HIS A 284 -0.40 -13.80 -29.75
CA HIS A 284 0.61 -14.10 -28.75
C HIS A 284 0.77 -12.95 -27.76
N MET A 285 1.28 -13.30 -26.58
CA MET A 285 1.65 -12.38 -25.51
C MET A 285 3.12 -12.52 -25.16
N LEU A 286 3.81 -11.39 -25.00
CA LEU A 286 5.19 -11.36 -24.52
C LEU A 286 5.19 -11.54 -23.00
N LEU A 287 5.93 -12.51 -22.51
CA LEU A 287 6.18 -12.71 -21.09
C LEU A 287 7.68 -12.81 -20.83
N GLY A 288 8.12 -12.26 -19.70
CA GLY A 288 9.51 -12.26 -19.23
C GLY A 288 9.68 -13.01 -17.92
N ARG A 289 10.92 -13.44 -17.65
CA ARG A 289 11.33 -13.98 -16.34
C ARG A 289 12.69 -13.45 -15.95
N GLN A 290 12.88 -13.30 -14.64
CA GLN A 290 14.18 -12.99 -14.05
C GLN A 290 14.81 -14.27 -13.48
N LYS A 291 16.15 -14.28 -13.35
CA LYS A 291 16.91 -15.43 -12.84
C LYS A 291 16.45 -15.95 -11.48
N ARG A 292 15.93 -15.06 -10.63
CA ARG A 292 15.44 -15.39 -9.29
C ARG A 292 14.09 -16.12 -9.28
N PHE A 293 13.35 -16.14 -10.39
CA PHE A 293 12.05 -16.80 -10.46
C PHE A 293 12.19 -18.32 -10.56
N PRO A 294 11.26 -19.10 -9.97
CA PRO A 294 11.23 -20.54 -10.14
C PRO A 294 11.25 -20.95 -11.61
N PRO A 295 11.77 -22.13 -11.98
CA PRO A 295 11.72 -22.63 -13.35
C PRO A 295 10.32 -22.51 -13.95
N TYR A 296 10.26 -22.13 -15.24
CA TYR A 296 9.04 -21.96 -16.02
C TYR A 296 8.05 -20.89 -15.53
N TRP A 297 8.40 -20.12 -14.50
CA TRP A 297 7.58 -19.01 -14.00
C TRP A 297 7.89 -17.72 -14.76
N TYR A 298 6.88 -17.19 -15.45
CA TYR A 298 6.94 -15.95 -16.23
C TYR A 298 5.86 -14.98 -15.77
N SER A 299 6.08 -13.70 -16.05
CA SER A 299 5.11 -12.63 -15.83
C SER A 299 5.12 -11.67 -17.02
N VAL A 300 4.12 -10.81 -17.06
CA VAL A 300 4.20 -9.58 -17.84
C VAL A 300 5.35 -8.70 -17.33
N LEU A 301 5.86 -7.82 -18.20
CA LEU A 301 6.95 -6.89 -17.91
C LEU A 301 6.46 -5.74 -17.03
N ALA A 302 7.36 -5.14 -16.25
CA ALA A 302 7.02 -4.05 -15.34
C ALA A 302 8.25 -3.22 -14.95
N GLY A 303 8.08 -1.90 -14.84
CA GLY A 303 9.16 -1.00 -14.43
C GLY A 303 8.65 0.32 -13.87
N PHE A 304 9.55 1.11 -13.30
CA PHE A 304 9.18 2.38 -12.68
C PHE A 304 8.91 3.44 -13.75
N CYS A 305 7.92 4.31 -13.52
CA CYS A 305 7.81 5.52 -14.35
C CYS A 305 8.92 6.48 -13.98
N GLU A 306 9.58 7.08 -14.98
CA GLU A 306 10.56 8.13 -14.71
C GLU A 306 9.92 9.51 -14.57
N PRO A 307 10.62 10.48 -13.93
CA PRO A 307 10.16 11.86 -13.89
C PRO A 307 9.89 12.41 -15.30
N ALA A 308 8.71 13.04 -15.45
CA ALA A 308 8.25 13.65 -16.69
C ALA A 308 7.88 12.68 -17.83
N GLU A 309 7.68 11.39 -17.53
CA GLU A 309 7.05 10.44 -18.46
C GLU A 309 5.55 10.30 -18.21
N SER A 310 4.77 10.15 -19.28
CA SER A 310 3.43 9.56 -19.21
C SER A 310 3.49 8.05 -18.97
N ILE A 311 2.38 7.46 -18.51
CA ILE A 311 2.27 6.00 -18.32
C ILE A 311 2.52 5.28 -19.65
N GLU A 312 2.00 5.82 -20.74
CA GLU A 312 2.17 5.24 -22.06
C GLU A 312 3.61 5.33 -22.55
N GLU A 313 4.34 6.41 -22.25
CA GLU A 313 5.78 6.50 -22.56
C GLU A 313 6.60 5.51 -21.75
N ALA A 314 6.37 5.42 -20.44
CA ALA A 314 7.05 4.46 -19.57
C ALA A 314 6.80 3.01 -20.02
N VAL A 315 5.58 2.64 -20.41
CA VAL A 315 5.29 1.31 -20.99
C VAL A 315 6.12 1.06 -22.25
N ARG A 316 6.26 2.04 -23.14
CA ARG A 316 7.05 1.86 -24.38
C ARG A 316 8.54 1.74 -24.09
N ARG A 317 9.07 2.58 -23.20
CA ARG A 317 10.47 2.54 -22.77
C ARG A 317 10.81 1.20 -22.14
N GLU A 318 10.08 0.81 -21.11
CA GLU A 318 10.35 -0.43 -20.35
C GLU A 318 10.30 -1.69 -21.23
N VAL A 319 9.34 -1.80 -22.15
CA VAL A 319 9.27 -2.95 -23.07
C VAL A 319 10.47 -2.98 -24.04
N TRP A 320 10.93 -1.81 -24.49
CA TRP A 320 12.08 -1.71 -25.37
C TRP A 320 13.41 -1.96 -24.66
N GLU A 321 13.56 -1.46 -23.43
CA GLU A 321 14.75 -1.66 -22.60
C GLU A 321 14.91 -3.13 -22.18
N GLU A 322 13.85 -3.76 -21.66
CA GLU A 322 13.95 -5.14 -21.16
C GLU A 322 13.91 -6.21 -22.26
N ALA A 323 13.20 -5.94 -23.37
CA ALA A 323 12.90 -6.97 -24.37
C ALA A 323 13.15 -6.56 -25.83
N GLY A 324 13.56 -5.32 -26.11
CA GLY A 324 13.83 -4.85 -27.48
C GLY A 324 12.60 -4.70 -28.37
N VAL A 325 11.41 -5.01 -27.85
CA VAL A 325 10.14 -5.00 -28.59
C VAL A 325 9.60 -3.58 -28.69
N HIS A 326 9.19 -3.18 -29.88
CA HIS A 326 8.60 -1.87 -30.12
C HIS A 326 7.08 -1.94 -30.03
N VAL A 327 6.50 -1.14 -29.14
CA VAL A 327 5.05 -1.08 -28.90
C VAL A 327 4.45 0.25 -29.33
N GLY A 328 3.29 0.19 -29.97
CA GLY A 328 2.54 1.33 -30.48
C GLY A 328 1.47 1.79 -29.48
N ARG A 329 0.24 1.29 -29.65
CA ARG A 329 -0.90 1.69 -28.82
C ARG A 329 -0.78 1.08 -27.41
N VAL A 330 -1.03 1.90 -26.40
CA VAL A 330 -1.10 1.52 -24.98
C VAL A 330 -2.47 1.91 -24.44
N VAL A 331 -3.08 1.04 -23.65
CA VAL A 331 -4.37 1.27 -22.98
C VAL A 331 -4.24 0.91 -21.51
N ILE A 332 -4.50 1.88 -20.63
CA ILE A 332 -4.55 1.67 -19.18
C ILE A 332 -5.79 0.82 -18.86
N HIS A 333 -5.60 -0.24 -18.09
CA HIS A 333 -6.63 -1.21 -17.74
C HIS A 333 -7.16 -1.00 -16.32
N SER A 334 -6.28 -1.10 -15.32
CA SER A 334 -6.63 -0.96 -13.90
C SER A 334 -5.38 -0.71 -13.07
N THR A 335 -5.55 -0.37 -11.79
CA THR A 335 -4.43 -0.12 -10.87
C THR A 335 -4.49 -1.03 -9.65
N GLN A 336 -3.33 -1.39 -9.11
CA GLN A 336 -3.20 -2.18 -7.88
C GLN A 336 -2.23 -1.49 -6.91
N PRO A 337 -2.67 -1.10 -5.71
CA PRO A 337 -1.75 -0.75 -4.63
C PRO A 337 -0.83 -1.92 -4.33
N TRP A 338 0.46 -1.67 -4.17
CA TRP A 338 1.45 -2.69 -3.85
C TRP A 338 2.35 -2.20 -2.70
N PRO A 339 2.03 -2.57 -1.45
CA PRO A 339 2.62 -1.98 -0.24
C PRO A 339 4.00 -2.54 0.10
N TYR A 340 4.81 -2.84 -0.93
CA TYR A 340 6.15 -3.43 -0.82
C TYR A 340 7.17 -2.71 -1.72
N PRO A 341 7.63 -1.50 -1.32
CA PRO A 341 7.21 -0.76 -0.12
C PRO A 341 6.02 0.19 -0.35
N ALA A 342 5.93 0.84 -1.52
CA ALA A 342 5.02 1.97 -1.73
C ALA A 342 4.61 2.16 -3.21
N ASN A 343 4.46 1.07 -3.97
CA ASN A 343 4.18 1.18 -5.40
C ASN A 343 2.67 1.28 -5.68
N LEU A 344 2.31 2.02 -6.71
CA LEU A 344 1.02 1.90 -7.39
C LEU A 344 1.27 1.24 -8.73
N MET A 345 0.89 -0.03 -8.85
CA MET A 345 1.00 -0.76 -10.10
C MET A 345 -0.07 -0.23 -11.06
N VAL A 346 0.36 0.32 -12.19
CA VAL A 346 -0.51 0.84 -13.25
C VAL A 346 -0.51 -0.20 -14.38
N GLY A 347 -1.57 -0.99 -14.40
CA GLY A 347 -1.75 -2.06 -15.37
C GLY A 347 -2.14 -1.52 -16.73
N ALA A 348 -1.40 -1.92 -17.77
CA ALA A 348 -1.65 -1.54 -19.15
C ALA A 348 -1.69 -2.75 -20.09
N ILE A 349 -2.33 -2.58 -21.23
CA ILE A 349 -2.27 -3.51 -22.36
C ILE A 349 -1.68 -2.74 -23.53
N ALA A 350 -0.63 -3.29 -24.12
CA ALA A 350 0.10 -2.68 -25.23
C ALA A 350 0.12 -3.62 -26.44
N GLN A 351 0.22 -3.06 -27.64
CA GLN A 351 0.35 -3.83 -28.87
C GLN A 351 1.66 -3.51 -29.58
N SER A 352 2.39 -4.54 -30.03
CA SER A 352 3.59 -4.35 -30.85
C SER A 352 3.27 -3.75 -32.22
N VAL A 353 4.24 -3.02 -32.78
CA VAL A 353 4.22 -2.64 -34.19
C VAL A 353 4.64 -3.83 -35.07
N ALA A 354 4.24 -3.83 -36.34
CA ALA A 354 4.37 -4.99 -37.23
C ALA A 354 5.82 -5.47 -37.43
N ASP A 355 6.79 -4.57 -37.43
CA ASP A 355 8.24 -4.81 -37.58
C ASP A 355 9.00 -4.77 -36.24
N GLY A 356 8.28 -4.68 -35.12
CA GLY A 356 8.83 -4.43 -33.80
C GLY A 356 8.89 -5.64 -32.86
N GLU A 357 8.65 -6.85 -33.33
CA GLU A 357 8.45 -8.05 -32.47
C GLU A 357 9.73 -8.82 -32.11
N LYS A 358 10.88 -8.44 -32.69
CA LYS A 358 12.15 -9.10 -32.43
C LYS A 358 12.57 -8.87 -30.97
N ILE A 359 12.71 -9.96 -30.22
CA ILE A 359 13.20 -9.91 -28.85
C ILE A 359 14.71 -9.66 -28.83
N ASP A 360 15.14 -8.71 -28.01
CA ASP A 360 16.54 -8.40 -27.70
C ASP A 360 16.67 -8.05 -26.22
N LEU A 361 17.47 -8.83 -25.48
CA LEU A 361 17.72 -8.64 -24.04
C LEU A 361 19.03 -7.88 -23.78
N GLY A 362 19.61 -7.27 -24.82
CA GLY A 362 20.93 -6.65 -24.76
C GLY A 362 20.96 -5.22 -24.21
N ASN A 363 19.82 -4.52 -24.17
CA ASN A 363 19.75 -3.13 -23.70
C ASN A 363 19.80 -3.07 -22.16
N ASP A 364 19.01 -3.91 -21.49
CA ASP A 364 19.02 -4.06 -20.04
C ASP A 364 18.99 -5.55 -19.62
N PRO A 365 20.06 -6.08 -18.98
CA PRO A 365 20.16 -7.48 -18.60
C PRO A 365 19.35 -7.87 -17.34
N GLU A 366 18.21 -7.21 -17.09
CA GLU A 366 17.30 -7.56 -15.98
C GLU A 366 16.59 -8.90 -16.18
N LEU A 367 16.19 -9.22 -17.43
CA LEU A 367 15.52 -10.47 -17.77
C LEU A 367 16.53 -11.58 -18.08
N GLU A 368 16.25 -12.77 -17.54
CA GLU A 368 16.93 -13.99 -17.95
C GLU A 368 16.41 -14.48 -19.30
N MET A 369 15.10 -14.31 -19.54
CA MET A 369 14.45 -14.73 -20.78
C MET A 369 13.16 -13.95 -21.01
N ALA A 370 12.89 -13.59 -22.26
CA ALA A 370 11.58 -13.16 -22.73
C ALA A 370 11.13 -14.05 -23.91
N LYS A 371 9.84 -14.35 -23.99
CA LYS A 371 9.28 -15.20 -25.03
C LYS A 371 7.85 -14.80 -25.38
N TRP A 372 7.50 -14.94 -26.65
CA TRP A 372 6.12 -14.91 -27.13
C TRP A 372 5.41 -16.24 -26.83
N PHE A 373 4.33 -16.19 -26.07
CA PHE A 373 3.46 -17.33 -25.78
C PHE A 373 2.12 -17.16 -26.48
N SER A 374 1.61 -18.23 -27.08
CA SER A 374 0.28 -18.21 -27.67
C SER A 374 -0.79 -17.99 -26.61
N PHE A 375 -1.93 -17.42 -26.98
CA PHE A 375 -3.04 -17.26 -26.03
C PHE A 375 -3.58 -18.58 -25.49
N GLU A 376 -3.43 -19.69 -26.22
CA GLU A 376 -3.80 -21.02 -25.73
C GLU A 376 -2.89 -21.46 -24.58
N GLU A 377 -1.56 -21.30 -24.73
CA GLU A 377 -0.61 -21.56 -23.65
C GLU A 377 -0.90 -20.71 -22.41
N VAL A 378 -1.19 -19.42 -22.60
CA VAL A 378 -1.52 -18.51 -21.49
C VAL A 378 -2.84 -18.90 -20.82
N ARG A 379 -3.89 -19.26 -21.58
CA ARG A 379 -5.18 -19.72 -21.01
C ARG A 379 -5.02 -20.98 -20.18
N GLU A 380 -4.27 -21.96 -20.66
CA GLU A 380 -4.03 -23.19 -19.91
C GLU A 380 -3.20 -22.89 -18.64
N ALA A 381 -2.17 -22.06 -18.74
CA ALA A 381 -1.38 -21.66 -17.59
C ALA A 381 -2.18 -20.87 -16.54
N LEU A 382 -3.14 -20.03 -16.95
CA LEU A 382 -4.05 -19.35 -16.03
C LEU A 382 -4.99 -20.33 -15.31
N ARG A 383 -5.29 -21.48 -15.92
CA ARG A 383 -6.15 -22.53 -15.34
C ARG A 383 -5.40 -23.41 -14.35
N VAL A 384 -4.18 -23.85 -14.68
CA VAL A 384 -3.45 -24.87 -13.88
C VAL A 384 -2.08 -24.45 -13.36
N GLY A 385 -1.49 -23.39 -13.92
CA GLY A 385 -0.10 -22.99 -13.69
C GLY A 385 0.09 -21.76 -12.79
N THR A 386 -0.95 -21.29 -12.09
CA THR A 386 -0.83 -20.10 -11.24
C THR A 386 -0.28 -20.41 -9.85
N SER A 387 0.68 -19.63 -9.36
CA SER A 387 1.28 -19.80 -8.02
C SER A 387 2.03 -18.55 -7.57
N GLY A 388 2.11 -18.31 -6.26
CA GLY A 388 3.03 -17.31 -5.70
C GLY A 388 4.49 -17.65 -5.98
N ILE A 389 5.36 -16.63 -5.92
CA ILE A 389 6.81 -16.85 -6.06
C ILE A 389 7.28 -17.70 -4.87
N GLY A 390 7.82 -18.89 -5.15
CA GLY A 390 8.30 -19.83 -4.14
C GLY A 390 7.23 -20.82 -3.63
N GLU A 391 6.01 -20.75 -4.16
CA GLU A 391 4.99 -21.77 -3.91
C GLU A 391 5.06 -22.90 -4.96
N ASP A 392 4.59 -24.08 -4.58
CA ASP A 392 4.44 -25.21 -5.48
C ASP A 392 3.35 -24.93 -6.52
N SER A 393 3.46 -25.58 -7.68
CA SER A 393 2.42 -25.55 -8.70
C SER A 393 1.16 -26.31 -8.24
N GLY A 394 0.01 -25.97 -8.82
CA GLY A 394 -1.23 -26.70 -8.58
C GLY A 394 -1.18 -28.17 -9.00
N PRO A 395 -2.10 -29.02 -8.52
CA PRO A 395 -2.07 -30.47 -8.73
C PRO A 395 -2.25 -30.89 -10.20
N GLU A 396 -2.86 -30.04 -11.03
CA GLU A 396 -3.07 -30.29 -12.46
C GLU A 396 -1.91 -29.82 -13.35
N TYR A 397 -0.92 -29.12 -12.78
CA TYR A 397 0.23 -28.64 -13.53
C TYR A 397 1.14 -29.79 -13.96
N LYS A 398 1.64 -29.71 -15.20
CA LYS A 398 2.63 -30.63 -15.74
C LYS A 398 3.99 -29.93 -15.84
N GLU A 399 5.03 -30.58 -15.32
CA GLU A 399 6.40 -30.06 -15.35
C GLU A 399 6.83 -29.66 -16.77
N GLY A 400 7.48 -28.50 -16.89
CA GLY A 400 7.81 -27.87 -18.17
C GLY A 400 6.72 -26.98 -18.76
N GLY A 401 5.52 -26.95 -18.18
CA GLY A 401 4.44 -26.03 -18.55
C GLY A 401 4.71 -24.59 -18.12
N LEU A 402 4.01 -23.64 -18.74
CA LEU A 402 4.07 -22.23 -18.34
C LEU A 402 3.45 -22.03 -16.95
N ARG A 403 4.19 -21.38 -16.04
CA ARG A 403 3.70 -20.94 -14.73
C ARG A 403 3.53 -19.43 -14.70
N LEU A 404 2.47 -18.97 -14.03
CA LEU A 404 2.06 -17.57 -13.98
C LEU A 404 1.83 -17.09 -12.54
N PRO A 405 1.79 -15.76 -12.31
CA PRO A 405 1.42 -15.18 -11.03
C PRO A 405 0.01 -15.58 -10.57
N PRO A 406 -0.27 -15.57 -9.25
CA PRO A 406 -1.56 -15.96 -8.71
C PRO A 406 -2.66 -14.96 -9.10
N PRO A 407 -3.95 -15.34 -8.98
CA PRO A 407 -5.09 -14.47 -9.29
C PRO A 407 -5.10 -13.12 -8.56
N THR A 408 -4.46 -13.01 -7.40
CA THR A 408 -4.35 -11.75 -6.64
C THR A 408 -3.38 -10.73 -7.26
N ALA A 409 -2.51 -11.15 -8.17
CA ALA A 409 -1.55 -10.27 -8.83
C ALA A 409 -2.18 -9.58 -10.06
N ILE A 410 -1.96 -8.27 -10.21
CA ILE A 410 -2.42 -7.51 -11.39
C ILE A 410 -1.88 -8.08 -12.71
N ALA A 411 -0.68 -8.66 -12.72
CA ALA A 411 -0.14 -9.40 -13.86
C ALA A 411 -1.12 -10.47 -14.37
N ASN A 412 -1.67 -11.29 -13.47
CA ASN A 412 -2.66 -12.31 -13.81
C ASN A 412 -3.96 -11.69 -14.35
N GLN A 413 -4.39 -10.57 -13.75
CA GLN A 413 -5.58 -9.84 -14.19
C GLN A 413 -5.43 -9.28 -15.60
N LEU A 414 -4.26 -8.75 -15.96
CA LEU A 414 -3.96 -8.26 -17.31
C LEU A 414 -3.96 -9.41 -18.33
N MET A 415 -3.30 -10.53 -18.00
CA MET A 415 -3.32 -11.72 -18.86
C MET A 415 -4.72 -12.24 -19.08
N THR A 416 -5.51 -12.37 -18.01
CA THR A 416 -6.92 -12.79 -18.05
C THR A 416 -7.78 -11.83 -18.88
N ALA A 417 -7.54 -10.52 -18.77
CA ALA A 417 -8.27 -9.52 -19.54
C ALA A 417 -8.07 -9.70 -21.04
N VAL A 418 -6.82 -9.94 -21.46
CA VAL A 418 -6.46 -10.16 -22.87
C VAL A 418 -7.06 -11.46 -23.40
N VAL A 419 -6.86 -12.59 -22.71
CA VAL A 419 -7.19 -13.91 -23.28
C VAL A 419 -8.62 -14.38 -23.03
N SER A 420 -9.29 -13.86 -22.00
CA SER A 420 -10.62 -14.35 -21.56
C SER A 420 -11.74 -13.30 -21.57
N ARG A 421 -11.43 -12.00 -21.52
CA ARG A 421 -12.44 -10.93 -21.36
C ARG A 421 -12.64 -10.07 -22.59
N GLY A 422 -12.31 -10.60 -23.77
CA GLY A 422 -12.66 -9.99 -25.05
C GLY A 422 -11.97 -8.65 -25.32
N PHE A 423 -10.84 -8.35 -24.67
CA PHE A 423 -10.06 -7.13 -24.95
C PHE A 423 -9.58 -7.06 -26.42
N LEU A 424 -9.54 -8.22 -27.09
CA LEU A 424 -9.19 -8.38 -28.50
C LEU A 424 -10.39 -8.61 -29.43
N GLY A 425 -11.62 -8.55 -28.89
CA GLY A 425 -12.82 -8.56 -29.72
C GLY A 425 -12.87 -7.31 -30.59
N THR A 426 -13.20 -7.47 -31.87
CA THR A 426 -13.39 -6.35 -32.81
C THR A 426 -14.71 -5.62 -32.60
N GLU A 427 -15.62 -6.18 -31.79
CA GLU A 427 -16.88 -5.57 -31.43
C GLU A 427 -16.67 -4.56 -30.29
N SER A 428 -17.11 -3.32 -30.51
CA SER A 428 -17.34 -2.39 -29.42
C SER A 428 -18.25 -3.07 -28.40
N LYS A 429 -17.96 -2.96 -27.10
CA LYS A 429 -18.90 -3.29 -26.02
C LYS A 429 -20.06 -2.28 -26.06
N MET A 430 -20.90 -2.36 -27.08
CA MET A 430 -22.11 -1.55 -27.28
C MET A 430 -23.34 -2.40 -26.99
#